data_AF-A0A319B2P2-F1
#
_entry.id   AF-A0A319B2P2-F1
#
_cell.length_a   1.000
_cell.length_b   1.000
_cell.length_c   1.000
_cell.angle_alpha   90.00
_cell.angle_beta   90.00
_cell.angle_gamma   90.00
#
_symmetry.space_group_name_H-M   'P 1'
#
loop_
_entity.id
_entity.type
_entity.pdbx_description
1 polymer ?
#
loop_
_entity_poly.entity_id
_entity_poly.type
_entity_poly.pdbx_seq_one_letter_code
_entity_poly.pdbx_strand_id
1 'polypeptide(L)'
;MVRKDPIFEARTNVKLHSNRLKKEAARAEATFKSEKAKADKAMKNREFQIARIHAASAVREKRRQVTLKAEAARADVIINELKAAQSTRDTSRTLALASRGLDAASKSVNLESLVSHANNFLARSEDFKIASSAIEDVAQGISMQENGAEGEADVDRLMEQLADDAGVDLRMALEQDAAAAPKEEVKAPKQVDTEVEDGLDARLRALRATN
;
A
#
# COMPACT_ATOMS: atom_id res chain seq x y z
N MET A 1 -25.36 16.56 -31.65
CA MET A 1 -24.14 15.73 -31.55
C MET A 1 -23.65 15.78 -30.10
N VAL A 2 -23.72 14.67 -29.37
CA VAL A 2 -23.13 14.59 -28.03
C VAL A 2 -21.62 14.66 -28.20
N ARG A 3 -20.99 15.79 -27.80
CA ARG A 3 -19.53 15.91 -27.81
C ARG A 3 -18.98 14.84 -26.86
N LYS A 4 -18.26 13.86 -27.42
CA LYS A 4 -17.58 12.84 -26.62
C LYS A 4 -16.56 13.54 -25.72
N ASP A 5 -16.48 13.06 -24.49
CA ASP A 5 -15.55 13.62 -23.51
C ASP A 5 -14.10 13.42 -23.99
N PRO A 6 -13.30 14.50 -24.15
CA PRO A 6 -11.95 14.42 -24.71
C PRO A 6 -11.00 13.53 -23.89
N ILE A 7 -11.13 13.52 -22.56
CA ILE A 7 -10.29 12.68 -21.69
C ILE A 7 -10.64 11.20 -21.88
N PHE A 8 -11.93 10.91 -22.01
CA PHE A 8 -12.41 9.56 -22.27
C PHE A 8 -11.93 9.03 -23.63
N GLU A 9 -11.99 9.87 -24.67
CA GLU A 9 -11.54 9.53 -26.01
C GLU A 9 -10.02 9.29 -26.04
N ALA A 10 -9.24 10.20 -25.46
CA ALA A 10 -7.79 10.04 -25.33
C ALA A 10 -7.42 8.72 -24.61
N ARG A 11 -8.05 8.44 -23.47
CA ARG A 11 -7.83 7.21 -22.70
C ARG A 11 -8.15 5.96 -23.53
N THR A 12 -9.23 5.99 -24.29
CA THR A 12 -9.66 4.87 -25.13
C THR A 12 -8.68 4.63 -26.27
N ASN A 13 -8.21 5.69 -26.93
CA ASN A 13 -7.21 5.62 -28.00
C ASN A 13 -5.88 5.05 -27.49
N VAL A 14 -5.37 5.55 -26.36
CA VAL A 14 -4.14 5.03 -25.74
C VAL A 14 -4.31 3.57 -25.32
N LYS A 15 -5.48 3.18 -24.78
CA LYS A 15 -5.78 1.78 -24.43
C LYS A 15 -5.78 0.85 -25.64
N LEU A 16 -6.38 1.28 -26.75
CA LEU A 16 -6.34 0.52 -28.01
C LEU A 16 -4.91 0.37 -28.53
N HIS A 17 -4.10 1.43 -28.45
CA HIS A 17 -2.70 1.38 -28.83
C HIS A 17 -1.88 0.43 -27.93
N SER A 18 -2.01 0.52 -26.60
CA SER A 18 -1.38 -0.40 -25.64
C SER A 18 -1.71 -1.87 -25.97
N ASN A 19 -2.98 -2.17 -26.25
CA ASN A 19 -3.41 -3.52 -26.61
C ASN A 19 -2.79 -4.01 -27.94
N ARG A 20 -2.61 -3.12 -28.93
CA ARG A 20 -1.93 -3.45 -30.19
C ARG A 20 -0.45 -3.76 -29.93
N LEU A 21 0.24 -2.91 -29.17
CA LEU A 21 1.64 -3.13 -28.78
C LEU A 21 1.84 -4.46 -28.03
N LYS A 22 0.95 -4.81 -27.10
CA LYS A 22 0.99 -6.09 -26.38
C LYS A 22 0.87 -7.29 -27.33
N LYS A 23 -0.04 -7.21 -28.31
CA LYS A 23 -0.19 -8.27 -29.34
C LYS A 23 1.03 -8.36 -30.24
N GLU A 24 1.60 -7.23 -30.66
CA GLU A 24 2.83 -7.22 -31.46
C GLU A 24 4.04 -7.75 -30.70
N ALA A 25 4.15 -7.42 -29.41
CA ALA A 25 5.19 -7.99 -28.54
C ALA A 25 5.05 -9.51 -28.42
N ALA A 26 3.84 -10.04 -28.29
CA ALA A 26 3.61 -11.49 -28.27
C ALA A 26 3.99 -12.15 -29.61
N ARG A 27 3.71 -11.50 -30.74
CA ARG A 27 4.15 -11.97 -32.07
C ARG A 27 5.68 -11.96 -32.19
N ALA A 28 6.35 -10.90 -31.73
CA ALA A 28 7.82 -10.81 -31.70
C ALA A 28 8.45 -11.88 -30.80
N GLU A 29 7.77 -12.28 -29.72
CA GLU A 29 8.21 -13.39 -28.88
C GLU A 29 8.10 -14.74 -29.60
N ALA A 30 7.00 -14.96 -30.33
CA ALA A 30 6.81 -16.18 -31.11
C ALA A 30 7.85 -16.31 -32.24
N THR A 31 8.15 -15.22 -32.95
CA THR A 31 9.20 -15.20 -33.98
C THR A 31 10.58 -15.43 -33.37
N PHE A 32 10.90 -14.82 -32.22
CA PHE A 32 12.13 -15.11 -31.47
C PHE A 32 12.29 -16.60 -31.16
N LYS A 33 11.25 -17.25 -30.62
CA LYS A 33 11.28 -18.69 -30.30
C LYS A 33 11.49 -19.55 -31.54
N SER A 34 10.82 -19.22 -32.64
CA SER A 34 10.96 -19.91 -33.92
C SER A 34 12.38 -19.79 -34.48
N GLU A 35 12.94 -18.58 -34.54
CA GLU A 35 14.30 -18.34 -35.04
C GLU A 35 15.36 -18.98 -34.13
N LYS A 36 15.16 -18.98 -32.81
CA LYS A 36 16.03 -19.70 -31.87
C LYS A 36 16.02 -21.21 -32.13
N ALA A 37 14.86 -21.81 -32.39
CA ALA A 37 14.76 -23.23 -32.72
C ALA A 37 15.44 -23.57 -34.05
N LYS A 38 15.31 -22.71 -35.07
CA LYS A 38 16.02 -22.85 -36.34
C LYS A 38 17.54 -22.75 -36.16
N ALA A 39 18.01 -21.81 -35.35
CA ALA A 39 19.43 -21.67 -35.02
C ALA A 39 19.96 -22.94 -34.32
N ASP A 40 19.22 -23.49 -33.36
CA ASP A 40 19.59 -24.73 -32.67
C ASP A 40 19.68 -25.94 -33.62
N LYS A 41 18.72 -26.06 -34.56
CA LYS A 41 18.75 -27.10 -35.59
C LYS A 41 19.97 -26.95 -36.51
N ALA A 42 20.27 -25.74 -36.97
CA ALA A 42 21.44 -25.48 -37.80
C ALA A 42 22.76 -25.76 -37.07
N MET A 43 22.83 -25.47 -35.76
CA MET A 43 23.99 -25.82 -34.92
C MET A 43 24.19 -27.33 -34.84
N LYS A 44 23.12 -28.12 -34.64
CA LYS A 44 23.17 -29.59 -34.62
C LYS A 44 23.65 -30.18 -35.95
N ASN A 45 23.28 -29.55 -37.06
CA ASN A 45 23.71 -29.94 -38.41
C ASN A 45 25.13 -29.47 -38.77
N ARG A 46 25.85 -28.78 -37.85
CA ARG A 46 27.17 -28.15 -38.08
C ARG A 46 27.17 -27.04 -39.14
N GLU A 47 26.03 -26.43 -39.41
CA GLU A 47 25.85 -25.32 -40.35
C GLU A 47 26.03 -23.96 -39.65
N PHE A 48 27.26 -23.66 -39.21
CA PHE A 48 27.52 -22.51 -38.32
C PHE A 48 27.16 -21.14 -38.91
N GLN A 49 27.33 -20.94 -40.22
CA GLN A 49 26.97 -19.68 -40.89
C GLN A 49 25.44 -19.46 -40.88
N ILE A 50 24.67 -20.51 -41.14
CA ILE A 50 23.19 -20.47 -41.15
C ILE A 50 22.68 -20.27 -39.72
N ALA A 51 23.27 -20.97 -38.74
CA ALA A 51 22.96 -20.79 -37.33
C ALA A 51 23.17 -19.33 -36.87
N ARG A 52 24.26 -18.68 -37.31
CA ARG A 52 24.57 -17.28 -36.98
C ARG A 52 23.52 -16.31 -37.53
N ILE A 53 23.01 -16.53 -38.74
CA ILE A 53 21.96 -15.69 -39.34
C ILE A 53 20.64 -15.79 -38.56
N HIS A 54 20.22 -17.01 -38.20
CA HIS A 54 19.02 -17.22 -37.39
C HIS A 54 19.18 -16.67 -35.97
N ALA A 55 20.36 -16.84 -35.36
CA ALA A 55 20.66 -16.27 -34.04
C ALA A 55 20.62 -14.73 -34.05
N ALA A 56 21.18 -14.08 -35.06
CA ALA A 56 21.12 -12.62 -35.19
C ALA A 56 19.67 -12.13 -35.35
N SER A 57 18.87 -12.84 -36.15
CA SER A 57 17.44 -12.54 -36.31
C SER A 57 16.67 -12.72 -34.99
N ALA A 58 16.96 -13.79 -34.24
CA ALA A 58 16.38 -14.01 -32.93
C ALA A 58 16.71 -12.87 -31.96
N VAL A 59 17.97 -12.44 -31.88
CA VAL A 59 18.36 -11.32 -31.01
C VAL A 59 17.65 -10.02 -31.41
N ARG A 60 17.49 -9.76 -32.72
CA ARG A 60 16.75 -8.59 -33.20
C ARG A 60 15.28 -8.62 -32.77
N GLU A 61 14.60 -9.74 -32.95
CA GLU A 61 13.20 -9.89 -32.51
C GLU A 61 13.07 -9.83 -30.98
N LYS A 62 14.06 -10.34 -30.23
CA LYS A 62 14.07 -10.22 -28.76
C LYS A 62 14.19 -8.77 -28.30
N ARG A 63 15.07 -7.97 -28.93
CA ARG A 63 15.18 -6.53 -28.64
C ARG A 63 13.87 -5.82 -28.97
N ARG A 64 13.29 -6.09 -30.15
CA ARG A 64 12.00 -5.54 -30.56
C ARG A 64 10.89 -5.88 -29.56
N GLN A 65 10.83 -7.13 -29.07
CA GLN A 65 9.87 -7.56 -28.05
C GLN A 65 9.98 -6.70 -26.78
N VAL A 66 11.20 -6.46 -26.30
CA VAL A 66 11.45 -5.67 -25.08
C VAL A 66 11.01 -4.22 -25.28
N THR A 67 11.37 -3.60 -26.40
CA THR A 67 10.94 -2.23 -26.73
C THR A 67 9.42 -2.10 -26.76
N LEU A 68 8.72 -3.00 -27.47
CA LEU A 68 7.26 -3.00 -27.55
C LEU A 68 6.60 -3.19 -26.16
N LYS A 69 7.17 -4.04 -25.30
CA LYS A 69 6.68 -4.21 -23.92
C LYS A 69 6.88 -2.94 -23.08
N ALA A 70 8.03 -2.29 -23.21
CA ALA A 70 8.32 -1.05 -22.51
C ALA A 70 7.37 0.08 -22.95
N GLU A 71 7.12 0.21 -24.26
CA GLU A 71 6.15 1.18 -24.79
C GLU A 71 4.72 0.89 -24.33
N ALA A 72 4.31 -0.39 -24.31
CA ALA A 72 3.01 -0.77 -23.77
C ALA A 72 2.87 -0.44 -22.28
N ALA A 73 3.92 -0.65 -21.48
CA ALA A 73 3.93 -0.28 -20.07
C ALA A 73 3.82 1.24 -19.87
N ARG A 74 4.54 2.04 -20.68
CA ARG A 74 4.39 3.51 -20.68
C ARG A 74 2.97 3.95 -21.04
N ALA A 75 2.36 3.31 -22.03
CA ALA A 75 0.97 3.58 -22.39
C ALA A 75 -0.01 3.23 -21.23
N ASP A 76 0.25 2.17 -20.48
CA ASP A 76 -0.55 1.80 -19.31
C ASP A 76 -0.44 2.85 -18.18
N VAL A 77 0.73 3.45 -17.97
CA VAL A 77 0.91 4.57 -17.03
C VAL A 77 0.08 5.78 -17.46
N ILE A 78 0.16 6.18 -18.73
CA ILE A 78 -0.64 7.29 -19.29
C ILE A 78 -2.14 7.03 -19.12
N ILE A 79 -2.60 5.79 -19.31
CA ILE A 79 -4.01 5.43 -19.08
C ILE A 79 -4.42 5.66 -17.63
N ASN A 80 -3.56 5.36 -16.66
CA ASN A 80 -3.84 5.57 -15.24
C ASN A 80 -3.84 7.06 -14.87
N GLU A 81 -2.91 7.84 -15.42
CA GLU A 81 -2.92 9.30 -15.29
C GLU A 81 -4.21 9.93 -15.86
N LEU A 82 -4.63 9.48 -17.04
CA LEU A 82 -5.89 9.95 -17.65
C LEU A 82 -7.12 9.55 -16.82
N LYS A 83 -7.12 8.40 -16.14
CA LYS A 83 -8.19 8.04 -15.18
C LYS A 83 -8.20 8.96 -13.97
N ALA A 84 -7.03 9.25 -13.38
CA ALA A 84 -6.92 10.14 -12.24
C ALA A 84 -7.36 11.57 -12.60
N ALA A 85 -6.96 12.06 -13.78
CA ALA A 85 -7.40 13.35 -14.31
C ALA A 85 -8.92 13.38 -14.53
N GLN A 86 -9.51 12.31 -15.07
CA GLN A 86 -10.97 12.21 -15.21
C GLN A 86 -11.67 12.29 -13.84
N SER A 87 -11.20 11.53 -12.85
CA SER A 87 -11.79 11.54 -11.50
C SER A 87 -11.71 12.93 -10.87
N THR A 88 -10.56 13.59 -10.96
CA THR A 88 -10.37 14.94 -10.42
C THR A 88 -11.32 15.94 -11.07
N ARG A 89 -11.51 15.84 -12.38
CA ARG A 89 -12.44 16.70 -13.12
C ARG A 89 -13.89 16.43 -12.72
N ASP A 90 -14.27 15.16 -12.56
CA ASP A 90 -15.63 14.79 -12.18
C ASP A 90 -15.93 15.28 -10.75
N THR A 91 -14.99 15.15 -9.80
CA THR A 91 -15.08 15.77 -8.46
C THR A 91 -15.22 17.28 -8.54
N SER A 92 -14.39 17.95 -9.36
CA SER A 92 -14.46 19.41 -9.53
C SER A 92 -15.82 19.86 -10.09
N ARG A 93 -16.40 19.08 -11.00
CA ARG A 93 -17.74 19.35 -11.55
C ARG A 93 -18.82 19.20 -10.47
N THR A 94 -18.74 18.16 -9.65
CA THR A 94 -19.66 17.95 -8.52
C THR A 94 -19.57 19.10 -7.52
N LEU A 95 -18.36 19.55 -7.17
CA LEU A 95 -18.15 20.68 -6.28
C LEU A 95 -18.71 21.99 -6.88
N ALA A 96 -18.53 22.21 -8.17
CA ALA A 96 -19.11 23.37 -8.85
C ALA A 96 -20.65 23.36 -8.83
N LEU A 97 -21.28 22.18 -8.96
CA LEU A 97 -22.73 22.04 -8.85
C LEU A 97 -23.21 22.27 -7.41
N ALA A 98 -22.51 21.72 -6.42
CA ALA A 98 -22.82 21.93 -5.00
C ALA A 98 -22.69 23.42 -4.61
N SER A 99 -21.62 24.09 -5.05
CA SER A 99 -21.42 25.53 -4.83
C SER A 99 -22.56 26.36 -5.43
N ARG A 100 -23.02 26.05 -6.64
CA ARG A 100 -24.18 26.74 -7.25
C ARG A 100 -25.47 26.49 -6.48
N GLY A 101 -25.66 25.28 -5.95
CA GLY A 101 -26.78 24.95 -5.09
C GLY A 101 -26.77 25.75 -3.78
N LEU A 102 -25.59 25.86 -3.16
CA LEU A 102 -25.38 26.69 -1.97
C LEU A 102 -25.60 28.18 -2.26
N ASP A 103 -25.10 28.71 -3.38
CA ASP A 103 -25.33 30.10 -3.78
C ASP A 103 -26.83 30.39 -3.96
N ALA A 104 -27.58 29.47 -4.57
CA ALA A 104 -29.02 29.60 -4.73
C ALA A 104 -29.76 29.54 -3.37
N ALA A 105 -29.37 28.63 -2.49
CA ALA A 105 -29.93 28.52 -1.14
C ALA A 105 -29.58 29.74 -0.26
N SER A 106 -28.37 30.27 -0.35
CA SER A 106 -27.96 31.47 0.41
C SER A 106 -28.81 32.70 0.07
N LYS A 107 -29.29 32.79 -1.18
CA LYS A 107 -30.19 33.87 -1.63
C LYS A 107 -31.64 33.68 -1.15
N SER A 108 -32.06 32.45 -0.84
CA SER A 108 -33.41 32.16 -0.34
C SER A 108 -33.49 32.14 1.19
N VAL A 109 -32.36 31.97 1.88
CA VAL A 109 -32.26 32.16 3.33
C VAL A 109 -32.38 33.65 3.64
N ASN A 110 -33.54 34.04 4.18
CA ASN A 110 -33.78 35.41 4.60
C ASN A 110 -32.96 35.67 5.89
N LEU A 111 -31.79 36.30 5.74
CA LEU A 111 -30.85 36.53 6.84
C LEU A 111 -31.49 37.24 8.04
N GLU A 112 -32.49 38.07 7.82
CA GLU A 112 -33.23 38.75 8.88
C GLU A 112 -34.10 37.80 9.71
N SER A 113 -34.77 36.82 9.08
CA SER A 113 -35.51 35.80 9.83
C SER A 113 -34.59 34.80 10.50
N LEU A 114 -33.43 34.50 9.90
CA LEU A 114 -32.40 33.67 10.52
C LEU A 114 -31.82 34.35 11.77
N VAL A 115 -31.49 35.65 11.70
CA VAL A 115 -31.02 36.43 12.85
C VAL A 115 -32.11 36.54 13.93
N SER A 116 -33.37 36.71 13.55
CA SER A 116 -34.50 36.69 14.50
C SER A 116 -34.64 35.34 15.20
N HIS A 117 -34.56 34.23 14.46
CA HIS A 117 -34.57 32.89 15.05
C HIS A 117 -33.31 32.60 15.87
N ALA A 118 -32.14 33.11 15.47
CA ALA A 118 -30.91 33.00 16.23
C ALA A 118 -30.98 33.79 17.54
N ASN A 119 -31.58 34.98 17.56
CA ASN A 119 -31.81 35.76 18.78
C ASN A 119 -32.82 35.08 19.71
N ASN A 120 -33.90 34.51 19.16
CA ASN A 120 -34.85 33.70 19.94
C ASN A 120 -34.21 32.41 20.45
N PHE A 121 -33.33 31.79 19.66
CA PHE A 121 -32.52 30.66 20.09
C PHE A 121 -31.55 31.08 21.18
N LEU A 122 -30.90 32.24 21.10
CA LEU A 122 -29.98 32.73 22.13
C LEU A 122 -30.70 32.98 23.45
N ALA A 123 -31.87 33.65 23.42
CA ALA A 123 -32.72 33.82 24.61
C ALA A 123 -33.13 32.46 25.21
N ARG A 124 -33.59 31.53 24.37
CA ARG A 124 -33.93 30.17 24.81
C ARG A 124 -32.69 29.33 25.17
N SER A 125 -31.51 29.68 24.67
CA SER A 125 -30.24 29.00 24.95
C SER A 125 -29.60 29.55 26.22
N GLU A 126 -29.88 30.79 26.63
CA GLU A 126 -29.57 31.28 27.96
C GLU A 126 -30.47 30.58 28.98
N ASP A 127 -31.78 30.48 28.70
CA ASP A 127 -32.70 29.66 29.50
C ASP A 127 -32.25 28.19 29.56
N PHE A 128 -31.80 27.64 28.42
CA PHE A 128 -31.25 26.29 28.34
C PHE A 128 -29.83 26.20 28.90
N LYS A 129 -29.01 27.26 28.95
CA LYS A 129 -27.65 27.26 29.58
C LYS A 129 -27.72 27.35 31.09
N ILE A 130 -28.75 28.01 31.62
CA ILE A 130 -29.11 27.88 33.03
C ILE A 130 -29.49 26.41 33.33
N ALA A 131 -30.04 25.67 32.36
CA ALA A 131 -30.23 24.22 32.43
C ALA A 131 -29.02 23.38 31.96
N SER A 132 -28.08 23.92 31.17
CA SER A 132 -26.99 23.21 30.49
C SER A 132 -25.64 23.40 31.17
N SER A 133 -25.49 24.31 32.11
CA SER A 133 -24.41 24.22 33.11
C SER A 133 -24.62 22.99 34.02
N ALA A 134 -25.84 22.46 34.10
CA ALA A 134 -26.13 21.15 34.67
C ALA A 134 -25.95 19.98 33.67
N ILE A 135 -25.70 20.26 32.38
CA ILE A 135 -25.46 19.27 31.29
C ILE A 135 -24.03 19.39 30.74
N GLU A 136 -23.24 20.40 31.13
CA GLU A 136 -21.80 20.52 30.87
C GLU A 136 -21.02 19.40 31.58
N ASP A 137 -21.59 18.82 32.64
CA ASP A 137 -21.19 17.52 33.20
C ASP A 137 -21.41 16.33 32.22
N VAL A 138 -22.32 16.46 31.25
CA VAL A 138 -22.63 15.45 30.21
C VAL A 138 -21.82 15.70 28.92
N ALA A 139 -21.29 16.91 28.73
CA ALA A 139 -20.54 17.35 27.56
C ALA A 139 -19.09 16.82 27.48
N GLN A 140 -18.69 15.87 28.34
CA GLN A 140 -17.71 14.84 27.94
C GLN A 140 -18.12 14.10 26.66
N GLY A 141 -19.41 14.07 26.30
CA GLY A 141 -19.90 13.54 25.02
C GLY A 141 -19.44 14.31 23.78
N ILE A 142 -18.82 15.49 23.91
CA ILE A 142 -18.32 16.28 22.79
C ILE A 142 -17.06 15.65 22.15
N SER A 143 -16.35 14.75 22.84
CA SER A 143 -15.25 13.97 22.26
C SER A 143 -15.65 13.17 21.01
N MET A 144 -16.95 12.95 20.78
CA MET A 144 -17.51 12.23 19.63
C MET A 144 -17.66 13.08 18.37
N GLN A 145 -17.64 14.41 18.48
CA GLN A 145 -17.92 15.30 17.34
C GLN A 145 -16.66 15.68 16.54
N GLU A 146 -15.48 15.53 17.13
CA GLU A 146 -14.22 15.97 16.52
C GLU A 146 -13.63 14.94 15.53
N ASN A 147 -13.88 13.65 15.73
CA ASN A 147 -13.33 12.59 14.85
C ASN A 147 -14.31 12.11 13.77
N GLY A 148 -15.61 12.22 14.00
CA GLY A 148 -16.63 11.59 13.16
C GLY A 148 -16.47 10.05 13.09
N ALA A 149 -17.51 9.35 12.62
CA ALA A 149 -17.48 7.88 12.53
C ALA A 149 -16.41 7.34 11.57
N GLU A 150 -15.92 8.15 10.63
CA GLU A 150 -14.85 7.79 9.68
C GLU A 150 -13.46 7.92 10.31
N GLY A 151 -13.23 8.91 11.19
CA GLY A 151 -11.98 9.02 11.94
C GLY A 151 -11.81 7.89 12.95
N GLU A 152 -12.89 7.42 13.56
CA GLU A 152 -12.86 6.32 14.54
C GLU A 152 -12.39 5.00 13.90
N ALA A 153 -12.88 4.66 12.70
CA ALA A 153 -12.51 3.41 12.03
C ALA A 153 -11.08 3.42 11.47
N ASP A 154 -10.60 4.58 11.02
CA ASP A 154 -9.21 4.75 10.60
C ASP A 154 -8.27 4.77 11.81
N VAL A 155 -8.72 5.28 12.96
CA VAL A 155 -8.02 5.15 14.24
C VAL A 155 -8.02 3.70 14.73
N ASP A 156 -9.13 2.97 14.62
CA ASP A 156 -9.20 1.55 15.00
C ASP A 156 -8.31 0.68 14.10
N ARG A 157 -8.28 0.94 12.78
CA ARG A 157 -7.36 0.26 11.86
C ARG A 157 -5.91 0.60 12.16
N LEU A 158 -5.61 1.86 12.47
CA LEU A 158 -4.27 2.27 12.85
C LEU A 158 -3.85 1.61 14.17
N MET A 159 -4.78 1.49 15.12
CA MET A 159 -4.56 0.81 16.39
C MET A 159 -4.39 -0.70 16.22
N GLU A 160 -5.13 -1.34 15.31
CA GLU A 160 -4.99 -2.75 14.97
C GLU A 160 -3.64 -3.02 14.27
N GLN A 161 -3.23 -2.14 13.34
CA GLN A 161 -1.91 -2.21 12.71
C GLN A 161 -0.78 -2.03 13.71
N LEU A 162 -0.90 -1.07 14.63
CA LEU A 162 0.09 -0.86 15.70
C LEU A 162 0.14 -2.04 16.67
N ALA A 163 -1.00 -2.68 16.95
CA ALA A 163 -1.06 -3.87 17.78
C ALA A 163 -0.46 -5.11 17.10
N ASP A 164 -0.71 -5.29 15.80
CA ASP A 164 -0.11 -6.35 15.00
C ASP A 164 1.41 -6.17 14.89
N ASP A 165 1.89 -4.95 14.61
CA ASP A 165 3.32 -4.64 14.57
C ASP A 165 3.99 -4.91 15.92
N ALA A 166 3.37 -4.47 17.02
CA ALA A 166 3.87 -4.75 18.36
C ALA A 166 3.85 -6.26 18.69
N GLY A 167 2.85 -7.01 18.19
CA GLY A 167 2.75 -8.46 18.35
C GLY A 167 3.78 -9.23 17.52
N VAL A 168 4.09 -8.74 16.31
CA VAL A 168 5.15 -9.29 15.44
C VAL A 168 6.52 -9.01 16.05
N ASP A 169 6.75 -7.80 16.57
CA ASP A 169 8.00 -7.46 17.26
C ASP A 169 8.21 -8.32 18.51
N LEU A 170 7.15 -8.56 19.30
CA LEU A 170 7.21 -9.44 20.47
C LEU A 170 7.47 -10.90 20.06
N ARG A 171 6.84 -11.39 18.97
CA ARG A 171 7.10 -12.74 18.43
C ARG A 171 8.52 -12.87 17.89
N MET A 172 9.05 -11.85 17.24
CA MET A 172 10.43 -11.82 16.77
C MET A 172 11.42 -11.77 17.93
N ALA A 173 11.13 -11.02 19.00
CA ALA A 173 11.94 -11.03 20.22
C ALA A 173 11.92 -12.42 20.89
N LEU A 174 10.75 -13.05 20.97
CA LEU A 174 10.59 -14.39 21.54
C LEU A 174 11.23 -15.49 20.65
N GLU A 175 11.20 -15.36 19.32
CA GLU A 175 11.89 -16.28 18.41
C GLU A 175 13.41 -16.09 18.45
N GLN A 176 13.89 -14.87 18.68
CA GLN A 176 15.31 -14.62 18.96
C GLN A 176 15.72 -15.25 20.30
N ASP A 177 14.88 -15.16 21.33
CA ASP A 177 15.12 -15.84 22.61
C ASP A 177 14.99 -17.36 22.50
N ALA A 178 14.07 -17.88 21.67
CA ALA A 178 13.92 -19.31 21.41
C ALA A 178 15.03 -19.88 20.50
N ALA A 179 15.61 -19.08 19.61
CA ALA A 179 16.82 -19.41 18.88
C ALA A 179 18.09 -19.37 19.76
N ALA A 180 18.01 -18.73 20.93
CA ALA A 180 19.03 -18.78 21.98
C ALA A 180 18.82 -19.93 23.00
N ALA A 181 17.72 -20.69 22.92
CA ALA A 181 17.51 -21.89 23.73
C ALA A 181 18.10 -23.14 23.03
N PRO A 182 19.01 -23.91 23.65
CA PRO A 182 19.65 -25.06 22.99
C PRO A 182 18.66 -26.19 22.71
N LYS A 183 18.71 -26.75 21.49
CA LYS A 183 17.99 -27.98 21.12
C LYS A 183 18.56 -29.17 21.89
N GLU A 184 17.83 -29.68 22.86
CA GLU A 184 18.22 -30.83 23.66
C GLU A 184 17.84 -32.14 22.93
N GLU A 185 18.76 -32.67 22.13
CA GLU A 185 18.77 -34.09 21.76
C GLU A 185 19.37 -34.89 22.93
N VAL A 186 18.52 -35.55 23.73
CA VAL A 186 18.99 -36.43 24.81
C VAL A 186 19.50 -37.75 24.23
N LYS A 187 20.80 -37.79 23.91
CA LYS A 187 21.64 -39.00 23.89
C LYS A 187 23.05 -38.68 24.44
N ALA A 188 23.46 -39.49 25.42
CA ALA A 188 24.56 -39.32 26.37
C ALA A 188 25.92 -38.81 25.84
N PRO A 189 26.65 -38.03 26.67
CA PRO A 189 28.02 -38.36 27.08
C PRO A 189 28.29 -38.07 28.58
N LYS A 190 28.88 -39.00 29.36
CA LYS A 190 30.33 -39.15 29.69
C LYS A 190 30.98 -37.98 30.46
N GLN A 191 31.22 -38.25 31.75
CA GLN A 191 32.30 -37.79 32.65
C GLN A 191 32.56 -36.28 32.71
N VAL A 192 32.05 -35.65 33.77
CA VAL A 192 32.38 -34.28 34.17
C VAL A 192 33.65 -34.32 35.03
N ASP A 193 34.57 -33.45 34.66
CA ASP A 193 35.95 -33.33 35.13
C ASP A 193 36.07 -33.06 36.63
N THR A 194 36.82 -33.93 37.32
CA THR A 194 37.23 -33.80 38.72
C THR A 194 38.14 -32.60 39.00
N GLU A 195 38.69 -31.97 37.96
CA GLU A 195 39.60 -30.82 38.08
C GLU A 195 38.88 -29.51 38.43
N VAL A 196 37.58 -29.40 38.11
CA VAL A 196 36.81 -28.18 38.40
C VAL A 196 36.37 -28.14 39.87
N GLU A 197 36.10 -29.30 40.46
CA GLU A 197 35.74 -29.41 41.88
C GLU A 197 36.93 -29.07 42.80
N ASP A 198 38.14 -29.53 42.48
CA ASP A 198 39.35 -29.23 43.26
C ASP A 198 39.70 -27.73 43.30
N GLY A 199 39.45 -27.00 42.20
CA GLY A 199 39.69 -25.56 42.12
C GLY A 199 38.71 -24.71 42.94
N LEU A 200 37.47 -25.18 43.06
CA LEU A 200 36.42 -24.54 43.87
C LEU A 200 36.62 -24.79 45.36
N ASP A 201 37.02 -26.00 45.74
CA ASP A 201 37.34 -26.36 47.13
C ASP A 201 38.55 -25.60 47.68
N ALA A 202 39.58 -25.39 46.85
CA ALA A 202 40.73 -24.57 47.23
C ALA A 202 40.34 -23.10 47.49
N ARG A 203 39.43 -22.54 46.67
CA ARG A 203 38.92 -21.17 46.82
C ARG A 203 38.01 -21.03 48.04
N LEU A 204 37.16 -22.02 48.33
CA LEU A 204 36.31 -22.06 49.52
C LEU A 204 37.14 -22.18 50.81
N ARG A 205 38.25 -22.94 50.79
CA ARG A 205 39.17 -23.03 51.94
C ARG A 205 39.89 -21.69 52.21
N ALA A 206 40.34 -21.00 51.15
CA ALA A 206 40.97 -19.69 51.29
C ALA A 206 40.03 -18.62 51.86
N LEU A 207 38.75 -18.65 51.47
CA LEU A 207 37.71 -17.76 52.01
C LEU A 207 37.33 -18.08 53.46
N ARG A 208 37.47 -19.34 53.91
CA ARG A 208 37.26 -19.71 55.30
C ARG A 208 38.44 -19.41 56.22
N ALA A 209 39.65 -19.31 55.67
CA ALA A 209 40.86 -18.97 56.42
C ALA A 209 41.09 -17.46 56.60
N THR A 210 40.26 -16.63 55.94
CA THR A 210 40.36 -15.16 55.96
C THR A 210 39.29 -14.48 56.84
N ASN A 211 38.55 -15.28 57.63
CA ASN A 211 37.68 -14.84 58.74
C ASN A 211 38.25 -15.30 60.07
#